data_AF-A0A2K3JB14-F1
#
_entry.id   AF-A0A2K3JB14-F1
#
_cell.length_a   1.000
_cell.length_b   1.000
_cell.length_c   1.000
_cell.angle_alpha   90.00
_cell.angle_beta   90.00
_cell.angle_gamma   90.00
#
_symmetry.space_group_name_H-M   'P 1'
#
loop_
_entity.id
_entity.type
_entity.pdbx_description
1 polymer ?
#
loop_
_entity_poly.entity_id
_entity_poly.type
_entity_poly.pdbx_seq_one_letter_code
_entity_poly.pdbx_strand_id
1 'polypeptide(L)'
;PEDVGRHILFKKLGGLHARLKPIGLYIKHNPVSGVFYLDTSDNIATAQDNTVLPDRLAATLLIVITLAYQEGGWVSIDRVREFRKKALQGVMTDLRELQNQGYVEIEQDKKRVRLGIRVPFEIDYEAFFKNLAES
;
A
#
# COMPACT_ATOMS: atom_id res chain seq x y z
N PRO A 1 -8.92 -0.61 23.14
CA PRO A 1 -7.53 -0.97 23.56
C PRO A 1 -6.49 -0.61 22.49
N GLU A 2 -6.75 -0.95 21.21
CA GLU A 2 -5.86 -0.60 20.09
C GLU A 2 -5.72 0.91 19.86
N ASP A 3 -6.80 1.69 19.98
CA ASP A 3 -6.74 3.15 19.76
C ASP A 3 -5.87 3.89 20.77
N VAL A 4 -5.91 3.46 22.04
CA VAL A 4 -5.08 4.05 23.11
C VAL A 4 -3.61 3.72 22.88
N GLY A 5 -3.31 2.48 22.45
CA GLY A 5 -1.95 2.05 22.12
C GLY A 5 -1.39 2.76 20.89
N ARG A 6 -2.22 2.96 19.84
CA ARG A 6 -1.85 3.71 18.64
C ARG A 6 -1.51 5.15 18.97
N HIS A 7 -2.32 5.85 19.75
CA HIS A 7 -2.04 7.24 20.11
C HIS A 7 -0.67 7.40 20.82
N ILE A 8 -0.36 6.49 21.76
CA ILE A 8 0.93 6.49 22.46
C ILE A 8 2.09 6.22 21.48
N LEU A 9 1.91 5.25 20.56
CA LEU A 9 2.90 4.92 19.54
C LEU A 9 3.19 6.11 18.62
N PHE A 10 2.15 6.76 18.07
CA PHE A 10 2.29 7.95 17.23
C PHE A 10 3.01 9.09 17.97
N LYS A 11 2.68 9.33 19.24
CA LYS A 11 3.36 10.35 20.06
C LYS A 11 4.84 10.04 20.23
N LYS A 12 5.20 8.78 20.54
CA LYS A 12 6.60 8.37 20.68
C LYS A 12 7.37 8.47 19.37
N LEU A 13 6.76 8.06 18.26
CA LEU A 13 7.36 8.14 16.94
C LEU A 13 7.53 9.57 16.45
N GLY A 14 6.60 10.48 16.76
CA GLY A 14 6.77 11.91 16.50
C GLY A 14 7.96 12.50 17.28
N GLY A 15 8.13 12.11 18.54
CA GLY A 15 9.30 12.50 19.34
C GLY A 15 10.62 11.95 18.79
N LEU A 16 10.62 10.73 18.25
CA LEU A 16 11.79 10.14 17.61
C LEU A 16 12.09 10.82 16.26
N HIS A 17 11.08 11.10 15.45
CA HIS A 17 11.22 11.82 14.17
C HIS A 17 11.95 13.14 14.37
N ALA A 18 11.57 13.94 15.37
CA ALA A 18 12.22 15.21 15.67
C ALA A 18 13.73 15.08 16.00
N ARG A 19 14.15 13.95 16.57
CA ARG A 19 15.57 13.67 16.87
C ARG A 19 16.35 13.16 15.68
N LEU A 20 15.68 12.51 14.73
CA LEU A 20 16.29 11.94 13.53
C LEU A 20 16.38 12.94 12.38
N LYS A 21 15.47 13.93 12.33
CA LYS A 21 15.44 14.96 11.30
C LYS A 21 16.79 15.70 11.11
N PRO A 22 17.54 16.08 12.16
CA PRO A 22 18.83 16.77 12.00
C PRO A 22 19.92 15.94 11.30
N ILE A 23 19.82 14.62 11.33
CA ILE A 23 20.75 13.71 10.64
C ILE A 23 20.22 13.27 9.27
N GLY A 24 19.19 13.95 8.75
CA GLY A 24 18.58 13.66 7.45
C GLY A 24 17.73 12.39 7.43
N LEU A 25 17.23 11.93 8.59
CA LEU A 25 16.37 10.75 8.69
C LEU A 25 14.95 11.14 9.06
N TYR A 26 13.98 10.55 8.35
CA TYR A 26 12.56 10.85 8.46
C TYR A 26 11.79 9.57 8.78
N ILE A 27 10.96 9.63 9.82
CA ILE A 27 9.96 8.58 10.07
C ILE A 27 8.72 8.89 9.26
N LYS A 28 8.30 7.95 8.42
CA LYS A 28 7.08 8.00 7.60
C LYS A 28 6.08 6.94 8.09
N HIS A 29 4.79 7.18 7.85
CA HIS A 29 3.70 6.27 8.23
C HIS A 29 2.89 5.89 6.99
N ASN A 30 2.70 4.60 6.79
CA ASN A 30 1.81 4.08 5.76
C ASN A 30 0.43 3.75 6.34
N PRO A 31 -0.63 4.50 6.01
CA PRO A 31 -1.95 4.30 6.62
C PRO A 31 -2.63 2.99 6.21
N VAL A 32 -2.25 2.41 5.06
CA VAL A 32 -2.92 1.23 4.50
C VAL A 32 -2.40 -0.06 5.12
N SER A 33 -1.09 -0.12 5.37
CA SER A 33 -0.46 -1.25 6.05
C SER A 33 -0.29 -1.02 7.55
N GLY A 34 -0.47 0.21 8.04
CA GLY A 34 -0.23 0.60 9.44
C GLY A 34 1.25 0.53 9.84
N VAL A 35 2.17 0.55 8.87
CA VAL A 35 3.60 0.38 9.08
C VAL A 35 4.29 1.75 9.16
N PHE A 36 5.25 1.86 10.08
CA PHE A 36 6.18 2.98 10.14
C PHE A 36 7.54 2.57 9.58
N TYR A 37 8.19 3.48 8.88
CA TYR A 37 9.51 3.22 8.29
C TYR A 37 10.41 4.46 8.33
N LEU A 38 11.72 4.23 8.19
CA LEU A 38 12.75 5.26 8.12
C LEU A 38 13.15 5.50 6.67
N ASP A 39 13.37 6.76 6.35
CA ASP A 39 13.80 7.21 5.02
C ASP A 39 14.83 8.34 5.15
N THR A 40 15.66 8.51 4.14
CA THR A 40 16.67 9.57 4.04
C THR A 40 16.20 10.80 3.26
N SER A 41 15.03 10.72 2.59
CA SER A 41 14.46 11.81 1.81
C SER A 41 13.30 12.49 2.55
N ASP A 42 13.36 13.82 2.68
CA ASP A 42 12.26 14.67 3.19
C ASP A 42 11.07 14.63 2.22
N ASN A 43 11.36 14.56 0.92
CA ASN A 43 10.35 14.41 -0.11
C ASN A 43 9.96 12.94 -0.28
N ILE A 44 8.66 12.68 -0.33
CA ILE A 44 8.08 11.48 -0.94
C ILE A 44 8.15 11.59 -2.47
N ALA A 45 9.21 12.20 -3.00
CA ALA A 45 9.62 11.94 -4.37
C ALA A 45 10.28 10.57 -4.31
N THR A 46 9.44 9.54 -4.25
CA THR A 46 9.83 8.15 -4.46
C THR A 46 10.81 8.17 -5.62
N ALA A 47 11.99 7.58 -5.43
CA ALA A 47 12.81 7.22 -6.57
C ALA A 47 11.91 6.38 -7.48
N GLN A 48 11.35 7.01 -8.51
CA GLN A 48 10.73 6.37 -9.65
C GLN A 48 11.89 5.74 -10.43
N ASP A 49 12.60 4.79 -9.81
CA ASP A 49 13.23 3.75 -10.58
C ASP A 49 12.06 3.01 -11.21
N ASN A 50 11.87 3.32 -12.49
CA ASN A 50 10.75 3.01 -13.37
C ASN A 50 10.46 1.50 -13.45
N THR A 51 9.96 0.88 -12.38
CA THR A 51 9.08 -0.28 -12.50
C THR A 51 7.74 0.23 -13.02
N VAL A 52 7.70 0.56 -14.32
CA VAL A 52 6.46 0.83 -15.03
C VAL A 52 5.71 -0.50 -15.10
N LEU A 53 4.87 -0.74 -14.10
CA LEU A 53 3.91 -1.83 -14.13
C LEU A 53 3.08 -1.67 -15.41
N PRO A 54 2.86 -2.74 -16.20
CA PRO A 54 1.91 -2.70 -17.30
C PRO A 54 0.55 -2.20 -16.81
N ASP A 55 -0.15 -1.38 -17.62
CA ASP A 55 -1.45 -0.77 -17.26
C ASP A 55 -2.44 -1.79 -16.69
N ARG A 56 -2.41 -3.01 -17.22
CA ARG A 56 -3.21 -4.13 -16.75
C ARG A 56 -2.99 -4.42 -15.26
N LEU A 57 -1.73 -4.52 -14.85
CA LEU A 57 -1.32 -4.82 -13.47
C LEU A 57 -1.53 -3.60 -12.58
N ALA A 58 -1.20 -2.41 -13.07
CA ALA A 58 -1.43 -1.16 -12.34
C ALA A 58 -2.91 -0.99 -11.98
N ALA A 59 -3.82 -1.22 -12.92
CA ALA A 59 -5.27 -1.16 -12.66
C ALA A 59 -5.74 -2.21 -11.65
N THR A 60 -5.19 -3.43 -11.70
CA THR A 60 -5.54 -4.48 -10.72
C THR A 60 -4.99 -4.14 -9.33
N LEU A 61 -3.75 -3.66 -9.23
CA LEU A 61 -3.13 -3.22 -7.99
C LEU A 61 -3.88 -2.05 -7.37
N LEU A 62 -4.29 -1.07 -8.19
CA LEU A 62 -5.12 0.06 -7.76
C LEU A 62 -6.42 -0.42 -7.09
N ILE A 63 -7.13 -1.36 -7.71
CA ILE A 63 -8.35 -1.91 -7.11
C ILE A 63 -8.07 -2.57 -5.76
N VAL A 64 -6.98 -3.35 -5.65
CA VAL A 64 -6.59 -3.97 -4.39
C VAL A 64 -6.25 -2.92 -3.33
N ILE A 65 -5.54 -1.84 -3.69
CA ILE A 65 -5.24 -0.71 -2.79
C ILE A 65 -6.52 -0.08 -2.27
N THR A 66 -7.43 0.28 -3.17
CA THR A 66 -8.68 0.95 -2.82
C THR A 66 -9.53 0.09 -1.90
N LEU A 67 -9.69 -1.20 -2.22
CA LEU A 67 -10.48 -2.12 -1.41
C LEU A 67 -9.79 -2.42 -0.07
N ALA A 68 -8.47 -2.58 -0.05
CA ALA A 68 -7.73 -2.81 1.20
C ALA A 68 -7.83 -1.61 2.15
N TYR A 69 -7.85 -0.39 1.60
CA TYR A 69 -8.09 0.82 2.38
C TYR A 69 -9.51 0.86 2.98
N GLN A 70 -10.52 0.45 2.22
CA GLN A 70 -11.92 0.41 2.68
C GLN A 70 -12.19 -0.72 3.69
N GLU A 71 -11.57 -1.89 3.49
CA GLU A 71 -11.88 -3.13 4.22
C GLU A 71 -10.86 -3.45 5.35
N GLY A 72 -9.78 -2.69 5.46
CA GLY A 72 -8.77 -2.88 6.52
C GLY A 72 -7.77 -4.00 6.23
N GLY A 73 -7.34 -4.15 4.98
CA GLY A 73 -6.19 -4.97 4.58
C GLY A 73 -6.54 -6.12 3.64
N TRP A 74 -7.17 -7.19 4.14
CA TRP A 74 -7.51 -8.36 3.31
C TRP A 74 -8.80 -8.14 2.53
N VAL A 75 -8.73 -8.40 1.22
CA VAL A 75 -9.81 -8.17 0.26
C VAL A 75 -10.18 -9.49 -0.44
N SER A 76 -11.47 -9.73 -0.65
CA SER A 76 -11.94 -10.88 -1.43
C SER A 76 -11.53 -10.79 -2.90
N ILE A 77 -11.02 -11.89 -3.48
CA ILE A 77 -10.68 -11.95 -4.91
C ILE A 77 -11.93 -11.78 -5.79
N ASP A 78 -13.09 -12.24 -5.33
CA ASP A 78 -14.35 -12.02 -6.06
C ASP A 78 -14.71 -10.53 -6.12
N ARG A 79 -14.38 -9.76 -5.07
CA ARG A 79 -14.58 -8.31 -5.05
C ARG A 79 -13.65 -7.58 -6.01
N VAL A 80 -12.37 -7.97 -6.02
CA VAL A 80 -11.40 -7.47 -7.01
C VAL A 80 -11.89 -7.74 -8.43
N ARG A 81 -12.45 -8.94 -8.66
CA ARG A 81 -13.03 -9.32 -9.95
C ARG A 81 -14.21 -8.45 -10.36
N GLU A 82 -15.14 -8.19 -9.45
CA GLU A 82 -16.31 -7.32 -9.67
C GLU A 82 -15.89 -5.91 -10.12
N PHE A 83 -14.93 -5.30 -9.42
CA PHE A 83 -14.43 -3.97 -9.78
C PHE A 83 -13.63 -3.98 -11.09
N ARG A 84 -12.83 -5.02 -11.33
CA ARG A 84 -12.02 -5.11 -12.57
C ARG A 84 -12.86 -5.39 -13.81
N LYS A 85 -14.08 -5.92 -13.64
CA LYS A 85 -14.96 -6.39 -14.74
C LYS A 85 -14.24 -7.36 -15.67
N LYS A 86 -13.41 -8.24 -15.12
CA LYS A 86 -12.58 -9.22 -15.84
C LYS A 86 -12.94 -10.63 -15.41
N ALA A 87 -12.74 -11.63 -16.28
CA ALA A 87 -12.93 -13.03 -15.92
C ALA A 87 -11.99 -13.44 -14.77
N LEU A 88 -12.44 -14.37 -13.91
CA LEU A 88 -11.69 -14.81 -12.72
C LEU A 88 -10.26 -15.26 -13.06
N GLN A 89 -10.09 -16.03 -14.13
CA GLN A 89 -8.76 -16.47 -14.57
C GLN A 89 -7.85 -15.28 -14.93
N GLY A 90 -8.40 -14.28 -15.60
CA GLY A 90 -7.66 -13.07 -15.94
C GLY A 90 -7.24 -12.26 -14.72
N VAL A 91 -8.07 -12.20 -13.68
CA VAL A 91 -7.73 -11.55 -12.40
C VAL A 91 -6.66 -12.35 -11.68
N MET A 92 -6.79 -13.67 -11.61
CA MET A 92 -5.80 -14.54 -10.96
C MET A 92 -4.43 -14.48 -11.63
N THR A 93 -4.36 -14.37 -12.96
CA THR A 93 -3.09 -14.15 -13.67
C THR A 93 -2.44 -12.84 -13.23
N ASP A 94 -3.19 -11.75 -13.21
CA ASP A 94 -2.67 -10.43 -12.80
C ASP A 94 -2.21 -10.46 -11.33
N LEU A 95 -3.01 -11.06 -10.44
CA LEU A 95 -2.67 -11.16 -9.02
C LEU A 95 -1.42 -12.01 -8.77
N ARG A 96 -1.25 -13.13 -9.49
CA ARG A 96 -0.03 -13.95 -9.38
C ARG A 96 1.21 -13.21 -9.86
N GLU A 97 1.08 -12.46 -10.95
CA GLU A 97 2.18 -11.64 -11.46
C GLU A 97 2.56 -10.53 -10.47
N LEU A 98 1.57 -9.84 -9.90
CA LEU A 98 1.77 -8.88 -8.82
C LEU A 98 2.38 -9.52 -7.56
N GLN A 99 2.00 -10.76 -7.23
CA GLN A 99 2.54 -11.50 -6.09
C GLN A 99 4.02 -11.82 -6.30
N ASN A 100 4.40 -12.28 -7.49
CA ASN A 100 5.80 -12.56 -7.83
C ASN A 100 6.68 -11.30 -7.75
N GLN A 101 6.09 -10.13 -8.01
CA GLN A 101 6.78 -8.85 -7.90
C GLN A 101 6.75 -8.26 -6.48
N GLY A 102 6.08 -8.91 -5.51
CA GLY A 102 6.01 -8.46 -4.11
C GLY A 102 4.98 -7.36 -3.82
N TYR A 103 4.10 -7.05 -4.78
CA TYR A 103 3.06 -6.02 -4.64
C TYR A 103 1.79 -6.55 -3.94
N VAL A 104 1.52 -7.84 -3.98
CA VAL A 104 0.37 -8.44 -3.28
C VAL A 104 0.73 -9.76 -2.62
N GLU A 105 -0.06 -10.16 -1.64
CA GLU A 105 -0.01 -11.49 -1.04
C GLU A 105 -1.37 -12.17 -1.19
N ILE A 106 -1.37 -13.39 -1.71
CA ILE A 106 -2.59 -14.17 -1.97
C ILE A 106 -2.70 -15.29 -0.93
N GLU A 107 -3.84 -15.37 -0.24
CA GLU A 107 -4.21 -16.51 0.58
C GLU A 107 -5.24 -17.35 -0.17
N GLN A 108 -4.78 -18.43 -0.80
CA GLN A 108 -5.59 -19.25 -1.71
C GLN A 108 -6.78 -19.92 -1.02
N ASP A 109 -6.57 -20.47 0.17
CA ASP A 109 -7.60 -21.20 0.92
C ASP A 109 -8.81 -20.33 1.25
N LYS A 110 -8.55 -19.06 1.55
CA LYS A 110 -9.59 -18.07 1.90
C LYS A 110 -9.98 -17.18 0.72
N LYS A 111 -9.45 -17.43 -0.48
CA LYS A 111 -9.70 -16.68 -1.71
C LYS A 111 -9.61 -15.16 -1.52
N ARG A 112 -8.57 -14.72 -0.82
CA ARG A 112 -8.36 -13.30 -0.48
C ARG A 112 -6.95 -12.85 -0.81
N VAL A 113 -6.81 -11.55 -0.99
CA VAL A 113 -5.57 -10.88 -1.35
C VAL A 113 -5.37 -9.66 -0.45
N ARG A 114 -4.12 -9.33 -0.12
CA ARG A 114 -3.76 -8.07 0.54
C ARG A 114 -2.57 -7.44 -0.18
N LEU A 115 -2.26 -6.21 0.19
CA LEU A 115 -1.05 -5.53 -0.28
C LEU A 115 0.19 -6.23 0.28
N GLY A 116 1.18 -6.42 -0.58
CA GLY A 116 2.48 -6.96 -0.23
C GLY A 116 3.40 -5.88 0.35
N ILE A 117 4.54 -6.32 0.85
CA ILE A 117 5.49 -5.46 1.57
C ILE A 117 6.09 -4.33 0.73
N ARG A 118 6.09 -4.38 -0.61
CA ARG A 118 6.66 -3.30 -1.44
C ARG A 118 5.76 -2.07 -1.53
N VAL A 119 4.45 -2.29 -1.55
CA VAL A 119 3.47 -1.20 -1.80
C VAL A 119 3.61 -0.05 -0.80
N PRO A 120 3.83 -0.31 0.52
CA PRO A 120 3.98 0.76 1.50
C PRO A 120 5.14 1.73 1.27
N PHE A 121 6.18 1.29 0.55
CA PHE A 121 7.42 2.04 0.34
C PHE A 121 7.49 2.67 -1.06
N GLU A 122 6.77 2.10 -2.03
CA GLU A 122 6.78 2.58 -3.42
C GLU A 122 5.60 3.50 -3.75
N ILE A 123 4.51 3.42 -2.98
CA ILE A 123 3.32 4.23 -3.22
C ILE A 123 3.16 5.27 -2.13
N ASP A 124 3.19 6.55 -2.54
CA ASP A 124 2.68 7.64 -1.72
C ASP A 124 1.16 7.63 -1.78
N TYR A 125 0.54 7.00 -0.77
CA TYR A 125 -0.92 6.90 -0.70
C TYR A 125 -1.58 8.26 -0.52
N GLU A 126 -0.94 9.20 0.18
CA GLU A 126 -1.49 10.53 0.42
C GLU A 126 -1.53 11.32 -0.89
N ALA A 127 -0.41 11.36 -1.62
CA ALA A 127 -0.37 11.97 -2.95
C ALA A 127 -1.31 11.24 -3.94
N PHE A 128 -1.34 9.91 -3.88
CA PHE A 128 -2.19 9.10 -4.75
C PHE A 128 -3.68 9.44 -4.58
N PHE A 129 -4.18 9.43 -3.34
CA PHE A 129 -5.59 9.73 -3.07
C PHE A 129 -5.92 11.21 -3.26
N LYS A 130 -4.98 12.12 -2.97
CA LYS A 130 -5.17 13.55 -3.24
C LYS A 130 -5.39 13.81 -4.73
N ASN A 131 -4.55 13.23 -5.59
CA ASN A 131 -4.71 13.35 -7.05
C ASN A 131 -6.04 12.78 -7.53
N LEU A 132 -6.53 11.71 -6.90
CA LEU A 132 -7.79 11.05 -7.24
C LEU A 132 -9.02 11.85 -6.77
N ALA A 133 -8.91 12.63 -5.70
CA ALA A 133 -9.98 13.48 -5.18
C ALA A 133 -10.07 14.84 -5.90
N GLU A 134 -8.96 15.30 -6.50
CA GLU A 134 -8.87 16.53 -7.28
C GLU A 134 -9.15 16.32 -8.78
N SER A 135 -9.36 15.06 -9.22
CA SER A 135 -9.74 14.66 -10.59
C SER A 135 -11.24 14.40 -10.72
#